data_AF-F3GNM5-F1
#
_entry.id   AF-F3GNM5-F1
#
_cell.length_a   1.000
_cell.length_b   1.000
_cell.length_c   1.000
_cell.angle_alpha   90.00
_cell.angle_beta   90.00
_cell.angle_gamma   90.00
#
_symmetry.space_group_name_H-M   'P 1'
#
loop_
_entity.id
_entity.type
_entity.pdbx_description
1 polymer ?
#
loop_
_entity_poly.entity_id
_entity_poly.type
_entity_poly.pdbx_seq_one_letter_code
_entity_poly.pdbx_strand_id
1 'polypeptide(L)'
;DGSAVEKYTLRNSHGVQASIITYGATLQSLLVPDKAGKVEDIVLGFDDVQGYQNNGTVYFGATIGRFGNRLAGGKFSLDGKTYQ
;
A
#
# COMPACT_ATOMS: atom_id res chain seq x y z
N ASP A 1 5.24 -18.00 -2.22
CA ASP A 1 6.31 -18.61 -1.38
C ASP A 1 5.77 -19.18 -0.07
N GLY A 2 4.51 -18.90 0.31
CA GLY A 2 3.91 -19.40 1.54
C GLY A 2 4.18 -18.52 2.76
N SER A 3 4.82 -17.36 2.57
CA SER A 3 5.08 -16.38 3.62
C SER A 3 3.76 -15.84 4.20
N ALA A 4 3.65 -15.83 5.52
CA ALA A 4 2.48 -15.29 6.20
C ALA A 4 2.39 -13.76 6.01
N VAL A 5 1.16 -13.26 5.87
CA VAL A 5 0.87 -11.82 5.81
C VAL A 5 0.05 -11.44 7.03
N GLU A 6 0.55 -10.49 7.79
CA GLU A 6 -0.10 -10.00 9.00
C GLU A 6 -0.84 -8.69 8.70
N LYS A 7 -1.89 -8.42 9.46
CA LYS A 7 -2.67 -7.18 9.42
C LYS A 7 -2.54 -6.46 10.75
N TYR A 8 -2.04 -5.24 10.70
CA TYR A 8 -1.94 -4.33 11.84
C TYR A 8 -3.05 -3.30 11.74
N THR A 9 -3.85 -3.18 12.80
CA THR A 9 -4.93 -2.20 12.87
C THR A 9 -4.59 -1.12 13.89
N LEU A 10 -4.44 0.11 13.42
CA LEU A 10 -4.20 1.30 14.24
C LEU A 10 -5.53 2.02 14.45
N ARG A 11 -5.79 2.45 15.68
CA ARG A 11 -7.00 3.21 16.05
C ARG A 11 -6.61 4.46 16.82
N ASN A 12 -7.36 5.54 16.63
CA ASN A 12 -7.23 6.74 17.45
C ASN A 12 -8.52 7.05 18.24
N SER A 13 -8.45 8.03 19.14
CA SER A 13 -9.58 8.48 19.95
C SER A 13 -10.67 9.24 19.18
N HIS A 14 -10.44 9.52 17.89
CA HIS A 14 -11.34 10.30 17.03
C HIS A 14 -12.13 9.41 16.05
N GLY A 15 -12.12 8.08 16.25
CA GLY A 15 -12.87 7.14 15.42
C GLY A 15 -12.20 6.79 14.09
N VAL A 16 -10.94 7.18 13.87
CA VAL A 16 -10.17 6.77 12.68
C VAL A 16 -9.54 5.41 12.94
N GLN A 17 -9.63 4.52 11.94
CA GLN A 17 -8.96 3.23 11.95
C GLN A 17 -8.21 3.00 10.64
N ALA A 18 -6.92 2.69 10.72
CA ALA A 18 -6.11 2.30 9.57
C ALA A 18 -5.72 0.81 9.68
N SER A 19 -5.85 0.05 8.60
CA SER A 19 -5.36 -1.32 8.51
C SER A 19 -4.21 -1.41 7.52
N ILE A 20 -3.06 -1.87 7.98
CA ILE A 20 -1.85 -2.04 7.19
C ILE A 20 -1.49 -3.53 7.14
N ILE A 21 -1.21 -4.05 5.95
CA ILE A 21 -0.72 -5.43 5.79
C ILE A 21 0.78 -5.47 5.52
N THR A 22 1.45 -6.53 6.00
CA THR A 22 2.91 -6.67 5.84
C THR A 22 3.34 -6.87 4.39
N TYR A 23 2.41 -7.29 3.51
CA TYR A 23 2.64 -7.34 2.09
C TYR A 23 2.78 -5.93 1.49
N GLY A 24 4.00 -5.52 1.17
CA GLY A 24 4.30 -4.20 0.58
C GLY A 24 4.05 -3.01 1.51
N ALA A 25 3.94 -3.26 2.83
CA ALA A 25 3.50 -2.27 3.82
C ALA A 25 2.25 -1.50 3.34
N THR A 26 1.26 -2.24 2.84
CA THR A 26 0.12 -1.70 2.10
C THR A 26 -0.93 -1.17 3.08
N LEU A 27 -1.37 0.09 2.90
CA LEU A 27 -2.58 0.61 3.53
C LEU A 27 -3.79 -0.04 2.88
N GLN A 28 -4.34 -1.06 3.53
CA GLN A 28 -5.44 -1.85 3.00
C GLN A 28 -6.80 -1.18 3.18
N SER A 29 -7.00 -0.50 4.32
CA SER A 29 -8.27 0.14 4.69
C SER A 29 -8.02 1.37 5.54
N LEU A 30 -8.81 2.41 5.34
CA LEU A 30 -8.78 3.64 6.13
C LEU A 30 -10.21 4.07 6.42
N LEU A 31 -10.69 3.70 7.60
CA LEU A 31 -12.02 4.06 8.10
C LEU A 31 -11.97 5.44 8.75
N VAL A 32 -12.81 6.35 8.28
CA VAL A 32 -12.85 7.76 8.75
C VAL A 32 -14.30 8.21 8.96
N PRO A 33 -14.63 8.86 10.09
CA PRO A 33 -15.94 9.48 10.29
C PRO A 33 -16.11 10.73 9.41
N ASP A 34 -17.26 10.85 8.76
CA ASP A 34 -17.68 12.06 8.07
C ASP A 34 -18.23 13.14 9.04
N LYS A 35 -18.78 14.23 8.50
CA LYS A 35 -19.35 15.34 9.29
C LYS A 35 -20.57 14.94 10.15
N ALA A 36 -21.27 13.86 9.78
CA ALA A 36 -22.38 13.29 10.54
C ALA A 36 -21.93 12.17 11.50
N GLY A 37 -20.63 11.88 11.55
CA GLY A 37 -20.05 10.79 12.34
C GLY A 37 -20.20 9.41 11.68
N LYS A 38 -20.66 9.34 10.43
CA LYS A 38 -20.75 8.07 9.69
C LYS A 38 -19.34 7.64 9.28
N VAL A 39 -18.95 6.44 9.68
CA VAL A 39 -17.63 5.89 9.38
C VAL A 39 -17.69 5.10 8.08
N GLU A 40 -16.79 5.43 7.14
CA GLU A 40 -16.64 4.72 5.86
C GLU A 40 -15.17 4.48 5.53
N ASP A 41 -14.91 3.46 4.71
CA ASP A 41 -13.59 3.22 4.14
C ASP A 41 -13.36 4.14 2.95
N ILE A 42 -12.31 4.95 3.02
CA ILE A 42 -12.05 6.01 2.04
C ILE A 42 -10.91 5.68 1.07
N VAL A 43 -10.37 4.46 1.10
CA VAL A 43 -9.33 4.01 0.15
C VAL A 43 -9.82 2.86 -0.73
N LEU A 44 -9.28 2.80 -1.94
CA LEU A 44 -9.45 1.62 -2.81
C LEU A 44 -8.51 0.51 -2.35
N GLY A 45 -8.97 -0.73 -2.43
CA GLY A 45 -8.20 -1.89 -2.00
C GLY A 45 -8.91 -3.20 -2.29
N PHE A 46 -8.39 -4.27 -1.70
CA PHE A 46 -8.96 -5.61 -1.76
C PHE A 46 -9.09 -6.17 -0.35
N ASP A 47 -10.05 -7.06 -0.14
CA ASP A 47 -10.33 -7.62 1.19
C ASP A 47 -9.23 -8.60 1.67
N ASP A 48 -8.54 -9.24 0.73
CA ASP A 48 -7.50 -10.22 0.98
C ASP A 48 -6.20 -9.96 0.20
N VAL A 49 -5.14 -10.66 0.59
CA VAL A 49 -3.82 -10.56 -0.05
C VAL A 49 -3.83 -11.06 -1.50
N GLN A 50 -4.72 -12.00 -1.83
CA GLN A 50 -4.79 -12.58 -3.18
C GLN A 50 -5.26 -11.53 -4.19
N GLY A 51 -6.18 -10.64 -3.79
CA GLY A 51 -6.58 -9.48 -4.58
C GLY A 51 -5.39 -8.59 -4.96
N TYR A 52 -4.50 -8.30 -4.01
CA TYR A 52 -3.27 -7.53 -4.27
C TYR A 52 -2.27 -8.27 -5.16
N GLN A 53 -2.13 -9.59 -4.99
CA GLN A 53 -1.22 -10.40 -5.81
C GLN A 53 -1.69 -10.50 -7.27
N ASN A 54 -2.99 -10.69 -7.48
CA ASN A 54 -3.57 -10.83 -8.81
C ASN A 54 -3.68 -9.50 -9.57
N ASN A 55 -3.58 -8.36 -8.87
CA ASN A 55 -3.76 -7.01 -9.44
C ASN A 55 -2.55 -6.09 -9.17
N GLY A 56 -1.33 -6.61 -9.25
CA GLY A 56 -0.11 -5.86 -8.91
C GLY A 56 0.15 -4.57 -9.72
N THR A 57 -0.61 -4.30 -10.80
CA THR A 57 -0.42 -3.13 -11.68
C THR A 57 -1.12 -1.86 -11.20
N VAL A 58 -2.07 -1.95 -10.26
CA VAL A 58 -2.82 -0.78 -9.77
C VAL A 58 -2.19 -0.12 -8.54
N TYR A 59 -1.33 -0.83 -7.82
CA TYR A 59 -0.54 -0.31 -6.69
C TYR A 59 -1.35 0.34 -5.56
N PHE A 60 -2.61 -0.08 -5.34
CA PHE A 60 -3.47 0.49 -4.29
C PHE A 60 -2.83 0.42 -2.91
N GLY A 61 -2.69 1.57 -2.25
CA GLY A 61 -2.18 1.69 -0.88
C GLY A 61 -0.73 1.23 -0.67
N ALA A 62 -0.03 0.80 -1.71
CA ALA A 62 1.28 0.17 -1.60
C ALA A 62 2.39 1.20 -1.31
N THR A 63 3.38 0.81 -0.50
CA THR A 63 4.60 1.59 -0.33
C THR A 63 5.54 1.32 -1.52
N ILE A 64 5.76 2.32 -2.38
CA ILE A 64 6.54 2.16 -3.62
C ILE A 64 8.02 2.43 -3.40
N GLY A 65 8.87 1.50 -3.83
CA GLY A 65 10.32 1.64 -3.76
C GLY A 65 11.07 0.57 -4.56
N ARG A 66 12.40 0.70 -4.74
CA ARG A 66 13.28 1.77 -4.21
C ARG A 66 13.20 3.09 -4.98
N PHE A 67 12.60 3.08 -6.17
CA PHE A 67 12.38 4.28 -6.97
C PHE A 67 10.91 4.30 -7.38
N GLY A 68 10.18 5.32 -6.95
CA GLY A 68 8.82 5.55 -7.41
C GLY A 68 8.81 6.13 -8.82
N ASN A 69 7.90 5.67 -9.66
CA ASN A 69 7.74 6.09 -11.07
C ASN A 69 8.81 5.49 -12.01
N ARG A 70 9.05 6.14 -13.15
CA ARG A 70 9.73 5.56 -14.32
C ARG A 70 11.20 5.95 -14.38
N LEU A 71 12.05 4.96 -14.66
CA LEU A 71 13.42 5.16 -15.14
C LEU A 71 13.44 4.99 -16.66
N ALA A 72 13.92 6.00 -17.37
CA ALA A 72 13.99 5.97 -18.83
C ALA A 72 14.88 4.81 -19.31
N GLY A 73 14.33 3.93 -20.16
CA GLY A 73 15.04 2.76 -20.66
C GLY A 73 15.42 1.74 -19.57
N GLY A 74 14.84 1.82 -18.37
CA GLY A 74 15.12 0.91 -17.26
C GLY A 74 16.57 0.98 -16.77
N LYS A 75 17.30 2.08 -17.01
CA LYS A 75 18.71 2.20 -16.66
C LYS A 75 19.06 3.60 -16.14
N PHE A 76 20.11 3.67 -15.34
CA PHE A 76 20.69 4.93 -14.86
C PHE A 76 22.19 4.76 -14.62
N SER A 77 22.93 5.88 -14.50
CA SER A 77 24.35 5.86 -14.14
C SER A 77 24.55 6.53 -12.78
N LEU A 78 25.39 5.93 -11.95
CA LEU A 78 25.77 6.43 -10.63
C LEU A 78 27.26 6.13 -10.42
N ASP A 79 28.04 7.13 -10.01
CA ASP A 79 29.49 7.04 -9.77
C ASP A 79 30.27 6.40 -10.94
N GLY A 80 29.92 6.80 -12.17
CA GLY A 80 30.55 6.29 -13.39
C GLY A 80 30.16 4.85 -13.77
N LYS A 81 29.32 4.18 -12.98
CA LYS A 81 28.79 2.85 -13.28
C LYS A 81 27.36 2.92 -13.77
N THR A 82 27.06 2.18 -14.84
CA THR A 82 25.69 2.01 -15.35
C THR A 82 25.00 0.83 -14.68
N TYR A 83 23.76 1.04 -14.26
CA TYR A 83 22.85 0.07 -13.66
C TYR A 83 21.65 -0.12 -14.57
N GLN A 84 21.23 -1.37 -14.72
CA GLN A 84 20.07 -1.80 -15.49
C GLN A 84 19.44 -3.00 -14.78
#